data_AF-A0A6L5F4A4-F1
#
_entry.id   AF-A0A6L5F4A4-F1
#
_cell.length_a   1.000
_cell.length_b   1.000
_cell.length_c   1.000
_cell.angle_alpha   90.00
_cell.angle_beta   90.00
_cell.angle_gamma   90.00
#
_symmetry.space_group_name_H-M   'P 1'
#
loop_
_entity.id
_entity.type
_entity.pdbx_description
1 polymer ?
#
loop_
_entity_poly.entity_id
_entity_poly.type
_entity_poly.pdbx_seq_one_letter_code
_entity_poly.pdbx_strand_id
1 'polypeptide(L)'
;MSTVLATQTHHDRLLSALAPIGLAAAAGTALVVDLENPGVSYPGERTLADLVRDGPRRADLIPERDGVALLANGGVDMDEARETVELLISNWPATVLRTMDGDVPAPVVPVIPLYPGWMARPTELVAVWQTMSGSTDAPGPGPVLPAPGRSMIVSVCSGRLPTKGRWVRSWGAVWELPWR
;
A
#
# COMPACT_ATOMS: atom_id res chain seq x y z
N MET A 1 3.24 11.80 -15.52
CA MET A 1 2.07 11.98 -14.63
C MET A 1 2.32 11.12 -13.42
N SER A 2 2.23 11.70 -12.22
CA SER A 2 2.24 10.91 -10.99
C SER A 2 0.91 10.18 -10.83
N THR A 3 0.94 8.96 -10.30
CA THR A 3 -0.26 8.18 -9.96
C THR A 3 -0.29 7.91 -8.46
N VAL A 4 -1.48 8.00 -7.84
CA VAL A 4 -1.66 7.71 -6.42
C VAL A 4 -2.83 6.78 -6.20
N LEU A 5 -2.67 5.83 -5.28
CA LEU A 5 -3.73 5.00 -4.73
C LEU A 5 -3.55 4.88 -3.22
N ALA A 6 -4.66 4.79 -2.49
CA ALA A 6 -4.65 4.39 -1.09
C ALA A 6 -5.03 2.92 -0.96
N THR A 7 -4.39 2.17 -0.06
CA THR A 7 -4.83 0.82 0.30
C THR A 7 -5.51 0.85 1.66
N GLN A 8 -6.68 0.24 1.75
CA GLN A 8 -7.43 0.07 2.98
C GLN A 8 -7.65 -1.42 3.28
N THR A 9 -7.24 -1.88 4.46
CA THR A 9 -7.40 -3.26 4.91
C THR A 9 -7.95 -3.29 6.32
N HIS A 10 -9.17 -3.76 6.50
CA HIS A 10 -9.74 -3.93 7.84
C HIS A 10 -9.37 -5.29 8.43
N HIS A 11 -9.06 -5.31 9.72
CA HIS A 11 -8.90 -6.51 10.55
C HIS A 11 -7.78 -7.51 10.18
N ASP A 12 -6.97 -7.23 9.15
CA ASP A 12 -5.75 -8.01 8.84
C ASP A 12 -4.52 -7.10 8.83
N ARG A 13 -3.77 -7.11 9.95
CA ARG A 13 -2.58 -6.26 10.13
C ARG A 13 -1.42 -6.66 9.22
N LEU A 14 -1.30 -7.95 8.91
CA LEU A 14 -0.23 -8.42 8.03
C LEU A 14 -0.53 -7.95 6.60
N LEU A 15 -1.76 -8.15 6.14
CA LEU A 15 -2.18 -7.71 4.82
C LEU A 15 -2.15 -6.18 4.69
N SER A 16 -2.56 -5.44 5.72
CA SER A 16 -2.44 -3.99 5.79
C SER A 16 -1.00 -3.49 5.60
N ALA A 17 0.00 -4.25 6.04
CA ALA A 17 1.40 -3.92 5.82
C ALA A 17 1.92 -4.39 4.45
N LEU A 18 1.47 -5.55 3.96
CA LEU A 18 1.97 -6.14 2.71
C LEU A 18 1.35 -5.51 1.47
N ALA A 19 0.05 -5.24 1.48
CA ALA A 19 -0.69 -4.71 0.34
C ALA A 19 -0.07 -3.45 -0.28
N PRO A 20 0.24 -2.39 0.49
CA PRO A 20 0.84 -1.19 -0.09
C PRO A 20 2.21 -1.45 -0.71
N ILE A 21 3.00 -2.35 -0.12
CA ILE A 21 4.32 -2.74 -0.64
C ILE A 21 4.17 -3.52 -1.95
N GLY A 22 3.20 -4.44 -2.04
CA GLY A 22 2.91 -5.19 -3.26
C GLY A 22 2.47 -4.29 -4.41
N LEU A 23 1.57 -3.35 -4.12
CA LEU A 23 1.08 -2.36 -5.07
C LEU A 23 2.20 -1.43 -5.57
N ALA A 24 3.02 -0.91 -4.65
CA ALA A 24 4.17 -0.07 -4.99
C ALA A 24 5.22 -0.82 -5.81
N ALA A 25 5.52 -2.08 -5.46
CA ALA A 25 6.48 -2.90 -6.18
C ALA A 25 6.04 -3.20 -7.63
N ALA A 26 4.73 -3.24 -7.89
CA ALA A 26 4.20 -3.40 -9.24
C ALA A 26 4.38 -2.15 -10.12
N ALA A 27 4.36 -0.95 -9.52
CA ALA A 27 4.65 0.31 -10.21
C ALA A 27 6.14 0.50 -10.54
N GLY A 28 7.03 -0.32 -9.95
CA GLY A 28 8.47 -0.29 -10.20
C GLY A 28 9.20 0.74 -9.35
N THR A 29 8.91 2.03 -9.56
CA THR A 29 9.49 3.14 -8.77
C THR A 29 8.36 3.88 -8.05
N ALA A 30 8.29 3.74 -6.73
CA ALA A 30 7.16 4.22 -5.95
C ALA A 30 7.50 4.52 -4.49
N LEU A 31 6.69 5.38 -3.87
CA LEU A 31 6.74 5.65 -2.43
C LEU A 31 5.53 5.03 -1.74
N VAL A 32 5.76 4.29 -0.67
CA VAL A 32 4.72 3.94 0.30
C VAL A 32 4.76 4.95 1.45
N VAL A 33 3.64 5.62 1.70
CA VAL A 33 3.49 6.53 2.84
C VAL A 33 2.52 5.89 3.83
N ASP A 34 2.96 5.70 5.06
CA ASP A 34 2.09 5.28 6.14
C ASP A 34 1.35 6.47 6.75
N LEU A 35 0.03 6.42 6.75
CA LEU A 35 -0.82 7.47 7.33
C LEU A 35 -1.38 7.08 8.70
N GLU A 36 -1.12 5.86 9.17
CA GLU A 36 -1.66 5.37 10.43
C GLU A 36 -0.85 5.84 11.64
N ASN A 37 -1.57 6.13 12.72
CA ASN A 37 -1.00 6.50 14.01
C ASN A 37 -1.66 5.67 15.14
N PRO A 38 -0.97 4.66 15.72
CA PRO A 38 0.39 4.24 15.43
C PRO A 38 0.51 3.46 14.11
N GLY A 39 1.54 3.77 13.34
CA GLY A 39 1.85 3.15 12.06
C GLY A 39 2.71 1.88 12.15
N VAL A 40 3.02 1.31 10.99
CA VAL A 40 4.05 0.29 10.81
C VAL A 40 5.42 0.93 10.94
N SER A 41 6.29 0.30 11.74
CA SER A 41 7.69 0.70 11.86
C SER A 41 8.49 0.25 10.65
N TYR A 42 8.40 0.99 9.55
CA TYR A 42 9.28 0.80 8.40
C TYR A 42 10.71 1.21 8.73
N PRO A 43 11.72 0.53 8.18
CA PRO A 43 13.10 0.98 8.29
C PRO A 43 13.29 2.28 7.51
N GLY A 44 13.87 3.30 8.15
CA GLY A 44 14.15 4.60 7.55
C GLY A 44 14.75 5.57 8.55
N GLU A 45 15.46 6.57 8.05
CA GLU A 45 16.09 7.61 8.90
C GLU A 45 15.12 8.73 9.27
N ARG A 46 14.09 8.96 8.45
CA ARG A 46 13.08 10.00 8.65
C ARG A 46 11.67 9.44 8.50
N THR A 47 10.75 10.05 9.21
CA THR A 47 9.31 9.74 9.19
C THR A 47 8.53 10.88 8.54
N LEU A 48 7.25 10.67 8.24
CA LEU A 48 6.34 11.71 7.76
C LEU A 48 6.27 12.87 8.76
N ALA A 49 6.27 12.57 10.07
CA ALA A 49 6.35 13.58 11.13
C ALA A 49 7.63 14.44 11.04
N ASP A 50 8.79 13.86 10.71
CA ASP A 50 10.01 14.62 10.49
C ASP A 50 9.94 15.52 9.24
N LEU A 51 9.22 15.09 8.20
CA LEU A 51 9.01 15.89 7.00
C LEU A 51 8.04 17.05 7.25
N VAL A 52 6.99 16.82 8.03
CA VAL A 52 6.05 17.88 8.45
C VAL A 52 6.76 18.92 9.32
N ARG A 53 7.58 18.47 10.28
CA ARG A 53 8.29 19.37 11.20
C ARG A 53 9.41 20.16 10.52
N ASP A 54 10.27 19.48 9.76
CA ASP A 54 11.52 20.07 9.25
C ASP A 54 11.44 20.47 7.77
N GLY A 55 10.33 20.16 7.10
CA GLY A 55 10.15 20.28 5.67
C GLY A 55 10.75 19.09 4.87
N PRO A 56 10.17 18.76 3.70
CA PRO A 56 10.74 17.79 2.79
C PRO A 56 11.96 18.34 2.07
N ARG A 57 12.99 17.50 1.92
CA ARG A 57 14.18 17.76 1.12
C ARG A 57 13.98 17.21 -0.29
N ARG A 58 14.85 17.58 -1.21
CA ARG A 58 14.86 17.04 -2.58
C ARG A 58 14.89 15.50 -2.60
N ALA A 59 15.69 14.88 -1.73
CA ALA A 59 15.82 13.43 -1.62
C ALA A 59 14.54 12.73 -1.10
N ASP A 60 13.68 13.45 -0.40
CA ASP A 60 12.38 12.93 0.06
C ASP A 60 11.33 12.99 -1.06
N LEU A 61 11.44 13.98 -1.96
CA LEU A 61 10.47 14.25 -3.00
C LEU A 61 10.76 13.52 -4.31
N ILE A 62 12.03 13.28 -4.63
CA ILE A 62 12.46 12.74 -5.92
C ILE A 62 13.21 11.43 -5.69
N PRO A 63 12.80 10.32 -6.34
CA PRO A 63 13.53 9.06 -6.22
C PRO A 63 14.96 9.19 -6.77
N GLU A 64 15.95 8.87 -5.95
CA GLU A 64 17.36 8.83 -6.37
C GLU A 64 17.71 7.55 -7.15
N ARG A 65 16.89 6.51 -7.01
CA ARG A 65 17.07 5.20 -7.64
C ARG A 65 15.72 4.54 -7.92
N ASP A 66 15.72 3.61 -8.86
CA ASP A 66 14.55 2.77 -9.11
C ASP A 66 14.24 1.87 -7.90
N GLY A 67 12.95 1.62 -7.68
CA GLY A 67 12.45 0.75 -6.61
C GLY A 67 11.44 1.41 -5.68
N VAL A 68 11.13 0.69 -4.60
CA VAL A 68 10.17 1.13 -3.60
C VAL A 68 10.90 1.83 -2.44
N ALA A 69 10.40 2.99 -2.03
CA ALA A 69 10.74 3.65 -0.77
C ALA A 69 9.58 3.53 0.21
N LEU A 70 9.89 3.47 1.50
CA LEU A 70 8.91 3.36 2.59
C LEU A 70 9.10 4.56 3.52
N LEU A 71 8.01 5.26 3.83
CA LEU A 71 7.98 6.37 4.77
C LEU A 71 7.02 6.02 5.91
N ALA A 72 7.57 5.81 7.11
CA ALA A 72 6.77 5.58 8.31
C ALA A 72 6.08 6.88 8.75
N ASN A 73 4.92 6.78 9.40
CA ASN A 73 4.14 7.94 9.85
C ASN A 73 4.90 8.81 10.87
N GLY A 74 5.37 8.20 11.97
CA GLY A 74 6.15 8.90 13.00
C GLY A 74 5.33 9.65 14.06
N GLY A 75 4.00 9.53 14.04
CA GLY A 75 3.10 10.10 15.06
C GLY A 75 2.43 11.42 14.65
N VAL A 76 2.18 11.62 13.35
CA VAL A 76 1.49 12.79 12.81
C VAL A 76 0.14 12.39 12.22
N ASP A 77 -0.87 13.23 12.45
CA ASP A 77 -2.21 12.99 11.93
C ASP A 77 -2.36 13.54 10.50
N MET A 78 -3.32 13.00 9.74
CA MET A 78 -3.48 13.30 8.31
C MET A 78 -3.73 14.79 8.03
N ASP A 79 -4.45 15.49 8.90
CA ASP A 79 -4.73 16.92 8.71
C ASP A 79 -3.46 17.78 8.75
N GLU A 80 -2.52 17.46 9.65
CA GLU A 80 -1.22 18.13 9.72
C GLU A 80 -0.31 17.72 8.57
N ALA A 81 -0.42 16.47 8.11
CA ALA A 81 0.43 15.93 7.05
C ALA A 81 -0.04 16.24 5.63
N ARG A 82 -1.25 16.79 5.44
CA ARG A 82 -1.93 16.92 4.13
C ARG A 82 -1.06 17.56 3.06
N GLU A 83 -0.51 18.74 3.33
CA GLU A 83 0.34 19.46 2.36
C GLU A 83 1.60 18.67 2.01
N THR A 84 2.21 18.00 3.00
CA THR A 84 3.41 17.18 2.78
C THR A 84 3.10 15.95 1.93
N VAL A 85 1.96 15.29 2.18
CA VAL A 85 1.51 14.13 1.40
C VAL A 85 1.20 14.52 -0.04
N GLU A 86 0.52 15.65 -0.26
CA GLU A 86 0.24 16.16 -1.61
C GLU A 86 1.52 16.51 -2.39
N LEU A 87 2.54 17.06 -1.71
CA LEU A 87 3.86 17.29 -2.30
C LEU A 87 4.55 15.99 -2.67
N LEU A 88 4.52 14.97 -1.81
CA LEU A 88 5.08 13.65 -2.10
C LEU A 88 4.37 13.01 -3.30
N ILE A 89 3.04 13.04 -3.33
CA ILE A 89 2.23 12.56 -4.45
C ILE A 89 2.66 13.27 -5.74
N SER A 90 2.82 14.59 -5.73
CA SER A 90 3.09 15.35 -6.95
C SER A 90 4.50 15.10 -7.55
N ASN A 91 5.46 14.62 -6.75
CA ASN A 91 6.86 14.48 -7.16
C ASN A 91 7.33 13.04 -7.38
N TRP A 92 6.64 12.05 -6.80
CA TRP A 92 6.94 10.64 -7.03
C TRP A 92 6.27 10.10 -8.30
N PRO A 93 6.87 9.14 -9.02
CA PRO A 93 6.22 8.51 -10.18
C PRO A 93 4.93 7.79 -9.80
N ALA A 94 4.94 7.12 -8.65
CA ALA A 94 3.77 6.51 -8.04
C ALA A 94 3.84 6.62 -6.51
N THR A 95 2.69 6.83 -5.87
CA THR A 95 2.55 6.89 -4.42
C THR A 95 1.45 5.95 -3.96
N VAL A 96 1.73 5.17 -2.92
CA VAL A 96 0.76 4.30 -2.27
C VAL A 96 0.57 4.77 -0.83
N LEU A 97 -0.63 5.21 -0.50
CA LEU A 97 -0.99 5.63 0.85
C LEU A 97 -1.52 4.42 1.61
N ARG A 98 -0.92 4.09 2.75
CA ARG A 98 -1.47 3.08 3.67
C ARG A 98 -2.38 3.78 4.66
N THR A 99 -3.63 3.33 4.72
CA THR A 99 -4.64 3.82 5.67
C THR A 99 -5.53 2.66 6.14
N MET A 100 -6.09 2.77 7.33
CA MET A 100 -7.14 1.90 7.86
C MET A 100 -8.51 2.60 7.81
N ASP A 101 -8.51 3.93 7.88
CA ASP A 101 -9.68 4.82 7.87
C ASP A 101 -9.24 6.25 7.49
N GLY A 102 -10.18 7.04 6.98
CA GLY A 102 -10.02 8.49 6.83
C GLY A 102 -10.23 9.03 5.42
N ASP A 103 -10.39 10.34 5.37
CA ASP A 103 -10.33 11.13 4.15
C ASP A 103 -8.86 11.25 3.70
N VAL A 104 -8.50 10.53 2.64
CA VAL A 104 -7.15 10.55 2.06
C VAL A 104 -7.20 11.17 0.66
N PRO A 105 -6.15 11.88 0.22
CA PRO A 105 -6.13 12.56 -1.07
C PRO A 105 -5.86 11.59 -2.24
N ALA A 106 -6.51 10.43 -2.26
CA ALA A 106 -6.34 9.40 -3.28
C ALA A 106 -7.55 8.45 -3.36
N PRO A 107 -7.84 7.89 -4.55
CA PRO A 107 -8.81 6.80 -4.66
C PRO A 107 -8.43 5.62 -3.77
N VAL A 108 -9.42 5.02 -3.11
CA VAL A 108 -9.18 3.97 -2.11
C VAL A 108 -9.37 2.60 -2.75
N VAL A 109 -8.41 1.72 -2.49
CA VAL A 109 -8.39 0.31 -2.89
C VAL A 109 -8.67 -0.54 -1.65
N PRO A 110 -9.89 -1.09 -1.50
CA PRO A 110 -10.16 -2.06 -0.46
C PRO A 110 -9.37 -3.34 -0.76
N VAL A 111 -8.61 -3.83 0.21
CA VAL A 111 -7.88 -5.09 0.12
C VAL A 111 -8.41 -6.04 1.17
N ILE A 112 -8.99 -7.14 0.72
CA ILE A 112 -9.76 -8.06 1.57
C ILE A 112 -9.14 -9.46 1.51
N PRO A 113 -8.85 -10.09 2.66
CA PRO A 113 -8.39 -11.47 2.69
C PRO A 113 -9.50 -12.41 2.18
N LEU A 114 -9.16 -13.23 1.19
CA LEU A 114 -10.04 -14.24 0.62
C LEU A 114 -9.85 -15.57 1.36
N TYR A 115 -10.84 -15.92 2.17
CA TYR A 115 -10.97 -17.20 2.87
C TYR A 115 -11.82 -18.20 2.05
N PRO A 116 -11.78 -19.51 2.36
CA PRO A 116 -12.58 -20.53 1.68
C PRO A 116 -14.10 -20.26 1.68
N GLY A 117 -14.71 -20.51 0.51
CA GLY A 117 -15.96 -19.91 0.02
C GLY A 117 -17.30 -20.25 0.66
N TRP A 118 -17.36 -20.81 1.87
CA TRP A 118 -18.63 -20.87 2.62
C TRP A 118 -18.73 -19.78 3.70
N MET A 119 -17.60 -19.18 4.09
CA MET A 119 -17.56 -18.15 5.13
C MET A 119 -17.76 -16.73 4.58
N ALA A 120 -17.59 -16.55 3.26
CA ALA A 120 -17.69 -15.24 2.62
C ALA A 120 -19.09 -15.02 2.05
N ARG A 121 -19.76 -13.95 2.49
CA ARG A 121 -21.04 -13.53 1.90
C ARG A 121 -20.79 -12.81 0.57
N PRO A 122 -21.58 -13.08 -0.48
CA PRO A 122 -21.54 -12.30 -1.71
C PRO A 122 -21.67 -10.79 -1.43
N THR A 123 -20.94 -9.98 -2.20
CA THR A 123 -20.89 -8.52 -2.03
C THR A 123 -20.73 -7.82 -3.37
N GLU A 124 -21.29 -6.61 -3.49
CA GLU A 124 -21.09 -5.73 -4.65
C GLU A 124 -19.84 -4.86 -4.53
N LEU A 125 -19.14 -4.92 -3.38
CA LEU A 125 -17.93 -4.16 -3.12
C LEU A 125 -16.83 -4.56 -4.11
N VAL A 126 -16.35 -3.59 -4.88
CA VAL A 126 -15.16 -3.73 -5.72
C VAL A 126 -13.94 -3.71 -4.80
N ALA A 127 -13.18 -4.81 -4.78
CA ALA A 127 -12.03 -4.96 -3.90
C ALA A 127 -10.93 -5.77 -4.58
N VAL A 128 -9.72 -5.63 -4.04
CA VAL A 128 -8.62 -6.55 -4.29
C VAL A 128 -8.75 -7.73 -3.33
N TRP A 129 -8.97 -8.92 -3.89
CA TRP A 129 -9.17 -10.14 -3.13
C TRP A 129 -7.83 -10.87 -2.96
N GLN A 130 -7.27 -10.86 -1.76
CA GLN A 130 -5.99 -11.51 -1.48
C GLN A 130 -6.21 -12.96 -1.03
N THR A 131 -5.90 -13.94 -1.87
CA THR A 131 -5.96 -15.35 -1.46
C THR A 131 -5.05 -15.61 -0.25
N MET A 132 -5.60 -16.15 0.84
CA MET A 132 -4.85 -16.57 2.02
C MET A 132 -4.56 -18.07 2.02
N SER A 133 -5.53 -18.89 1.62
CA SER A 133 -5.36 -20.34 1.39
C SER A 133 -6.51 -20.92 0.57
N GLY A 134 -6.21 -21.81 -0.39
CA GLY A 134 -7.15 -22.74 -1.03
C GLY A 134 -8.37 -22.18 -1.78
N SER A 135 -8.62 -20.86 -1.74
CA SER A 135 -9.81 -20.20 -2.28
C SER A 135 -9.48 -19.44 -3.56
N THR A 136 -10.33 -19.59 -4.58
CA THR A 136 -10.18 -18.94 -5.88
C THR A 136 -11.33 -18.01 -6.23
N ASP A 137 -12.49 -18.18 -5.61
CA ASP A 137 -13.72 -17.52 -6.02
C ASP A 137 -14.00 -16.36 -5.06
N ALA A 138 -13.80 -15.14 -5.55
CA ALA A 138 -14.11 -13.94 -4.79
C ALA A 138 -15.63 -13.77 -4.63
N PRO A 139 -16.10 -13.32 -3.46
CA PRO A 139 -17.52 -13.06 -3.22
C PRO A 139 -18.03 -11.79 -3.92
N GLY A 140 -17.16 -10.99 -4.54
CA GLY A 140 -17.50 -9.75 -5.20
C GLY A 140 -16.54 -9.39 -6.35
N PRO A 141 -16.79 -8.26 -7.03
CA PRO A 141 -16.00 -7.84 -8.17
C PRO A 141 -14.56 -7.42 -7.79
N GLY A 142 -13.65 -7.50 -8.75
CA GLY A 142 -12.26 -7.06 -8.63
C GLY A 142 -11.22 -8.17 -8.77
N PRO A 143 -9.92 -7.83 -8.76
CA PRO A 143 -8.86 -8.79 -9.04
C PRO A 143 -8.63 -9.73 -7.86
N VAL A 144 -8.43 -11.01 -8.17
CA VAL A 144 -7.99 -12.03 -7.21
C VAL A 144 -6.49 -12.19 -7.30
N LEU A 145 -5.79 -11.85 -6.23
CA LEU A 145 -4.35 -11.98 -6.13
C LEU A 145 -3.98 -13.38 -5.62
N PRO A 146 -2.93 -14.01 -6.17
CA PRO A 146 -2.44 -15.28 -5.66
C PRO A 146 -1.92 -15.13 -4.23
N ALA A 147 -1.82 -16.23 -3.49
CA ALA A 147 -1.25 -16.17 -2.15
C ALA A 147 0.22 -15.68 -2.17
N PRO A 148 0.62 -14.78 -1.25
CA PRO A 148 2.00 -14.41 -1.06
C PRO A 148 2.82 -15.63 -0.62
N GLY A 149 4.00 -15.82 -1.21
CA GLY A 149 4.90 -16.90 -0.80
C GLY A 149 5.44 -16.66 0.62
N ARG A 150 5.54 -17.73 1.43
CA ARG A 150 6.04 -17.64 2.82
C ARG A 150 7.43 -16.98 2.91
N SER A 151 8.34 -17.31 2.00
CA SER A 151 9.67 -16.71 1.95
C SER A 151 9.63 -15.20 1.70
N MET A 152 8.70 -14.74 0.86
CA MET A 152 8.50 -13.32 0.59
C MET A 152 7.94 -12.60 1.82
N ILE A 153 6.94 -13.17 2.50
CA ILE A 153 6.42 -12.61 3.75
C ILE A 153 7.55 -12.46 4.78
N VAL A 154 8.32 -13.53 5.02
CA VAL A 154 9.44 -13.50 5.97
C VAL A 154 10.47 -12.44 5.59
N SER A 155 10.78 -12.32 4.30
CA SER A 155 11.70 -11.30 3.79
C SER A 155 11.20 -9.88 4.07
N VAL A 156 9.92 -9.59 3.81
CA VAL A 156 9.31 -8.29 4.07
C VAL A 156 9.23 -7.98 5.56
N CYS A 157 8.84 -8.95 6.37
CA CYS A 157 8.89 -8.82 7.84
C CYS A 157 10.31 -8.60 8.38
N SER A 158 11.33 -9.00 7.62
CA SER A 158 12.75 -8.73 7.94
C SER A 158 13.26 -7.41 7.34
N GLY A 159 12.38 -6.54 6.85
CA GLY A 159 12.71 -5.23 6.30
C GLY A 159 13.19 -5.23 4.85
N ARG A 160 13.04 -6.34 4.11
CA ARG A 160 13.45 -6.43 2.70
C ARG A 160 12.25 -6.32 1.77
N LEU A 161 12.37 -5.49 0.74
CA LEU A 161 11.33 -5.34 -0.27
C LEU A 161 11.12 -6.64 -1.08
N PRO A 162 9.88 -6.93 -1.53
CA PRO A 162 9.60 -8.11 -2.33
C PRO A 162 10.29 -8.03 -3.69
N THR A 163 10.83 -9.15 -4.16
CA THR A 163 11.39 -9.27 -5.52
C THR A 163 10.29 -9.47 -6.55
N LYS A 164 10.59 -9.16 -7.82
CA LYS A 164 9.67 -9.37 -8.95
C LYS A 164 9.25 -10.84 -8.99
N GLY A 165 7.96 -11.10 -8.78
CA GLY A 165 7.38 -12.44 -8.71
C GLY A 165 5.92 -12.43 -9.18
N ARG A 166 5.27 -13.61 -9.17
CA ARG A 166 3.86 -13.72 -9.58
C ARG A 166 2.95 -12.80 -8.76
N TRP A 167 3.15 -12.75 -7.44
CA TRP A 167 2.37 -11.91 -6.53
C TRP A 167 2.54 -10.42 -6.81
N VAL A 168 3.77 -9.92 -6.96
CA VAL A 168 4.02 -8.52 -7.32
C VAL A 168 3.40 -8.18 -8.68
N ARG A 169 3.54 -9.06 -9.68
CA ARG A 169 2.99 -8.79 -11.03
C ARG A 169 1.46 -8.71 -11.04
N SER A 170 0.75 -9.50 -10.22
CA SER A 170 -0.71 -9.45 -10.18
C SER A 170 -1.27 -8.13 -9.63
N TRP A 171 -0.48 -7.39 -8.84
CA TRP A 171 -0.86 -6.05 -8.41
C TRP A 171 -0.87 -5.02 -9.56
N GLY A 172 -0.22 -5.30 -10.69
CA GLY A 172 -0.22 -4.39 -11.84
C GLY A 172 -1.63 -4.07 -12.36
N ALA A 173 -2.53 -5.06 -12.37
CA ALA A 173 -3.92 -4.86 -12.78
C ALA A 173 -4.69 -3.92 -11.85
N VAL A 174 -4.25 -3.74 -10.61
CA VAL A 174 -4.90 -2.84 -9.64
C VAL A 174 -4.73 -1.38 -10.06
N TRP A 175 -3.60 -1.01 -10.66
CA TRP A 175 -3.37 0.36 -11.13
C TRP A 175 -4.27 0.78 -12.31
N GLU A 176 -4.81 -0.18 -13.05
CA GLU A 176 -5.62 0.05 -14.25
C GLU A 176 -7.13 0.15 -13.96
N LEU A 177 -7.54 -0.09 -12.71
CA LEU A 177 -8.95 -0.11 -12.32
C LEU A 177 -9.44 1.29 -11.88
N PRO A 178 -10.69 1.66 -12.19
CA PRO A 178 -11.24 2.97 -11.86
C PRO A 178 -11.73 3.01 -10.40
N TRP A 179 -10.78 3.00 -9.45
CA TRP A 179 -11.07 3.16 -8.03
C TRP A 179 -11.71 4.52 -7.73
N ARG A 180 -12.42 4.61 -6.61
CA ARG A 180 -13.12 5.81 -6.15
C ARG A 180 -12.68 6.18 -4.75
#